data_AF-A0A950A8Z1-F1
#
_entry.id   AF-A0A950A8Z1-F1
#
_cell.length_a   1.000
_cell.length_b   1.000
_cell.length_c   1.000
_cell.angle_alpha   90.00
_cell.angle_beta   90.00
_cell.angle_gamma   90.00
#
_symmetry.space_group_name_H-M   'P 1'
#
loop_
_entity.id
_entity.type
_entity.pdbx_description
1 polymer ?
#
loop_
_entity_poly.entity_id
_entity_poly.type
_entity_poly.pdbx_seq_one_letter_code
_entity_poly.pdbx_strand_id
1 'polypeptide(L)'
;MLILVGSAGATGGSDLPLPIESASLTQNGQDLLWYVRLGQPFSTSALGRDHASLCLLIERPSNGAIGSQVCVATGADRRSSSELIVTWGVRGHRVIAANVTRPTGESLQASFLPAGAGLRYSQLRWQVASAVTAPACAAPAPSGSNPCVALSPARPSLLKLHTPRLVGCVAAGPTWVFHGSDTVRDIALTFDDGPWVHTPQFLSVLERYHVPATFFQIGEWISVYGQHDALERRMLDDGDMIGDHTWTHPDYTGTGRYEQMQVVRAADAIRDATGFYPCLFRAPYGNTSSAQLAQVRSLQMTTIQWDIDPRDWALPGVVEIEDNVIANTCNGGSLRCTTAAARGRKRSTRSRASSPRCASAATSS
;
A
#
# COMPACT_ATOMS: atom_id res chain seq x y z
N MET A 1 -44.66 -29.54 -30.44
CA MET A 1 -43.49 -28.63 -30.46
C MET A 1 -44.02 -27.21 -30.47
N LEU A 2 -44.17 -26.61 -29.28
CA LEU A 2 -44.54 -25.21 -29.12
C LEU A 2 -43.59 -24.65 -28.05
N ILE A 3 -42.76 -23.70 -28.46
CA ILE A 3 -41.75 -23.04 -27.65
C ILE A 3 -42.46 -21.99 -26.79
N LEU A 4 -42.43 -22.14 -25.47
CA LEU A 4 -42.72 -21.05 -24.54
C LEU A 4 -41.40 -20.34 -24.23
N VAL A 5 -41.22 -19.19 -24.89
CA VAL A 5 -40.20 -18.20 -24.56
C VAL A 5 -40.62 -17.57 -23.24
N GLY A 6 -39.96 -17.96 -22.15
CA GLY A 6 -40.04 -17.27 -20.87
C GLY A 6 -39.23 -15.99 -20.92
N SER A 7 -39.90 -14.87 -21.19
CA SER A 7 -39.37 -13.52 -20.96
C SER A 7 -39.17 -13.30 -19.46
N ALA A 8 -37.95 -13.53 -18.96
CA ALA A 8 -37.54 -13.11 -17.62
C ALA A 8 -37.15 -11.63 -17.64
N GLY A 9 -38.16 -10.76 -17.81
CA GLY A 9 -38.09 -9.36 -17.46
C GLY A 9 -38.91 -9.14 -16.18
N ALA A 10 -38.24 -9.11 -15.03
CA ALA A 10 -38.81 -8.63 -13.78
C ALA A 10 -37.67 -8.23 -12.81
N THR A 11 -37.05 -7.07 -13.03
CA THR A 11 -36.26 -6.39 -12.00
C THR A 11 -37.23 -5.66 -11.07
N GLY A 12 -37.88 -6.41 -10.18
CA GLY A 12 -38.53 -5.86 -8.99
C GLY A 12 -37.50 -5.85 -7.86
N GLY A 13 -37.17 -4.67 -7.33
CA GLY A 13 -36.28 -4.54 -6.17
C GLY A 13 -36.85 -5.38 -5.02
N SER A 14 -36.07 -6.33 -4.51
CA SER A 14 -36.51 -7.17 -3.42
C SER A 14 -36.44 -6.38 -2.11
N ASP A 15 -37.53 -6.36 -1.35
CA ASP A 15 -37.62 -5.81 0.03
C ASP A 15 -36.73 -6.57 1.04
N LEU A 16 -35.97 -7.56 0.57
CA LEU A 16 -35.11 -8.44 1.35
C LEU A 16 -33.64 -8.27 0.94
N PRO A 17 -32.70 -8.44 1.88
CA PRO A 17 -31.28 -8.52 1.60
C PRO A 17 -30.94 -9.56 0.53
N LEU A 18 -29.88 -9.31 -0.22
CA LEU A 18 -29.33 -10.29 -1.13
C LEU A 18 -28.83 -11.50 -0.32
N PRO A 19 -29.31 -12.73 -0.59
CA PRO A 19 -28.86 -13.90 0.14
C PRO A 19 -27.37 -14.12 -0.06
N ILE A 20 -26.59 -14.20 1.02
CA ILE A 20 -25.16 -14.49 0.94
C ILE A 20 -24.96 -16.01 1.08
N GLU A 21 -24.53 -16.67 0.01
CA GLU A 21 -24.20 -18.11 0.04
C GLU A 21 -22.88 -18.36 0.74
N SER A 22 -21.87 -17.55 0.43
CA SER A 22 -20.56 -17.64 1.05
C SER A 22 -19.82 -16.31 0.99
N ALA A 23 -18.95 -16.11 1.97
CA ALA A 23 -18.04 -14.98 2.04
C ALA A 23 -16.70 -15.44 2.58
N SER A 24 -15.61 -14.85 2.08
CA SER A 24 -14.29 -15.03 2.62
C SER A 24 -13.53 -13.70 2.63
N LEU A 25 -12.65 -13.59 3.63
CA LEU A 25 -11.66 -12.53 3.72
C LEU A 25 -10.32 -13.19 4.01
N THR A 26 -9.38 -13.04 3.09
CA THR A 26 -8.03 -13.57 3.23
C THR A 26 -7.02 -12.47 2.99
N GLN A 27 -5.76 -12.75 3.29
CA GLN A 27 -4.64 -11.89 2.94
C GLN A 27 -3.82 -12.55 1.83
N ASN A 28 -3.51 -11.80 0.77
CA ASN A 28 -2.58 -12.21 -0.28
C ASN A 28 -1.48 -11.16 -0.42
N GLY A 29 -0.29 -11.47 0.09
CA GLY A 29 0.80 -10.48 0.17
C GLY A 29 0.37 -9.27 1.00
N GLN A 30 0.41 -8.08 0.41
CA GLN A 30 0.00 -6.85 1.07
C GLN A 30 -1.52 -6.62 1.05
N ASP A 31 -2.25 -7.30 0.16
CA ASP A 31 -3.67 -7.05 -0.07
C ASP A 31 -4.56 -7.89 0.86
N LEU A 32 -5.68 -7.28 1.25
CA LEU A 32 -6.87 -7.98 1.67
C LEU A 32 -7.66 -8.41 0.43
N LEU A 33 -7.98 -9.70 0.37
CA LEU A 33 -8.84 -10.28 -0.64
C LEU A 33 -10.20 -10.56 -0.03
N TRP A 34 -11.18 -9.75 -0.41
CA TRP A 34 -12.58 -9.93 -0.04
C TRP A 34 -13.33 -10.63 -1.18
N TYR A 35 -13.94 -11.78 -0.89
CA TYR A 35 -14.80 -12.49 -1.82
C TYR A 35 -16.19 -12.69 -1.21
N VAL A 36 -17.22 -12.55 -2.05
CA VAL A 36 -18.59 -12.84 -1.70
C VAL A 36 -19.30 -13.51 -2.89
N ARG A 37 -20.09 -14.53 -2.58
CA ARG A 37 -21.00 -15.19 -3.51
C ARG A 37 -22.43 -15.08 -2.95
N LEU A 38 -23.33 -14.61 -3.79
CA LEU A 38 -24.73 -14.42 -3.48
C LEU A 38 -25.56 -15.57 -4.07
N GLY A 39 -26.77 -15.77 -3.54
CA GLY A 39 -27.70 -16.78 -4.04
C GLY A 39 -28.42 -16.40 -5.32
N GLN A 40 -28.16 -15.20 -5.84
CA GLN A 40 -28.77 -14.68 -7.05
C GLN A 40 -27.84 -13.67 -7.74
N PRO A 41 -27.97 -13.49 -9.07
CA PRO A 41 -27.26 -12.45 -9.77
C PRO A 41 -27.62 -11.07 -9.23
N PHE A 42 -26.64 -10.17 -9.18
CA PHE A 42 -26.87 -8.80 -8.76
C PHE A 42 -26.16 -7.80 -9.67
N SER A 43 -26.57 -6.54 -9.58
CA SER A 43 -25.87 -5.42 -10.20
C SER A 43 -25.47 -4.43 -9.13
N THR A 44 -24.21 -4.00 -9.16
CA THR A 44 -23.71 -2.95 -8.26
C THR A 44 -24.45 -1.62 -8.45
N SER A 45 -24.90 -1.32 -9.68
CA SER A 45 -25.76 -0.17 -9.99
C SER A 45 -27.22 -0.29 -9.55
N ALA A 46 -27.66 -1.50 -9.19
CA ALA A 46 -28.98 -1.72 -8.61
C ALA A 46 -28.96 -1.48 -7.10
N LEU A 47 -27.85 -1.82 -6.40
CA LEU A 47 -27.73 -1.67 -4.94
C LEU A 47 -28.21 -0.30 -4.45
N GLY A 48 -27.64 0.78 -4.98
CA GLY A 48 -28.02 2.15 -4.57
C GLY A 48 -29.46 2.54 -4.92
N ARG A 49 -30.01 2.02 -6.03
CA ARG A 49 -31.42 2.29 -6.43
C ARG A 49 -32.42 1.53 -5.56
N ASP A 50 -32.04 0.33 -5.14
CA ASP A 50 -32.90 -0.60 -4.41
C ASP A 50 -32.77 -0.42 -2.89
N HIS A 51 -32.16 0.68 -2.44
CA HIS A 51 -31.85 0.94 -1.03
C HIS A 51 -31.09 -0.22 -0.37
N ALA A 52 -30.30 -0.94 -1.17
CA ALA A 52 -29.55 -2.11 -0.77
C ALA A 52 -28.04 -1.78 -0.67
N SER A 53 -27.34 -2.53 0.16
CA SER A 53 -25.90 -2.40 0.35
C SER A 53 -25.26 -3.76 0.50
N LEU A 54 -24.00 -3.85 0.08
CA LEU A 54 -23.14 -5.00 0.27
C LEU A 54 -21.81 -4.50 0.85
N CYS A 55 -21.56 -4.83 2.11
CA CYS A 55 -20.49 -4.27 2.90
C CYS A 55 -19.70 -5.36 3.63
N LEU A 56 -18.38 -5.25 3.62
CA LEU A 56 -17.51 -5.88 4.59
C LEU A 56 -17.48 -5.02 5.85
N LEU A 57 -17.98 -5.57 6.96
CA LEU A 57 -17.94 -4.98 8.29
C LEU A 57 -16.66 -5.42 9.00
N ILE A 58 -15.93 -4.46 9.58
CA ILE A 58 -14.75 -4.73 10.39
C ILE A 58 -14.99 -4.25 11.82
N GLU A 59 -15.06 -5.20 12.74
CA GLU A 59 -15.27 -4.96 14.16
C GLU A 59 -13.94 -4.75 14.89
N ARG A 60 -13.95 -3.86 15.89
CA ARG A 60 -12.84 -3.72 16.83
C ARG A 60 -12.78 -4.96 17.73
N PRO A 61 -11.64 -5.66 17.82
CA PRO A 61 -11.51 -6.85 18.66
C PRO A 61 -11.81 -6.61 20.15
N SER A 62 -11.60 -5.39 20.64
CA SER A 62 -11.75 -5.04 22.05
C SER A 62 -13.20 -4.98 22.55
N ASN A 63 -14.15 -4.61 21.68
CA ASN A 63 -15.53 -4.37 22.09
C ASN A 63 -16.61 -4.80 21.08
N GLY A 64 -16.22 -5.35 19.92
CA GLY A 64 -17.15 -5.81 18.88
C GLY A 64 -17.86 -4.68 18.11
N ALA A 65 -17.59 -3.41 18.42
CA ALA A 65 -18.17 -2.30 17.67
C ALA A 65 -17.54 -2.22 16.27
N ILE A 66 -18.35 -1.88 15.26
CA ILE A 66 -17.86 -1.64 13.89
C ILE A 66 -16.88 -0.45 13.92
N GLY A 67 -15.61 -0.74 13.61
CA GLY A 67 -14.53 0.25 13.56
C GLY A 67 -14.33 0.82 12.16
N SER A 68 -14.60 0.03 11.13
CA SER A 68 -14.57 0.39 9.72
C SER A 68 -15.58 -0.46 8.96
N GLN A 69 -16.11 0.08 7.86
CA GLN A 69 -16.89 -0.69 6.89
C GLN A 69 -16.41 -0.37 5.48
N VAL A 70 -16.43 -1.37 4.62
CA VAL A 70 -15.96 -1.32 3.24
C VAL A 70 -17.09 -1.81 2.36
N CYS A 71 -17.75 -0.93 1.60
CA CYS A 71 -18.92 -1.29 0.80
C CYS A 71 -18.69 -1.10 -0.69
N VAL A 72 -19.43 -1.90 -1.46
CA VAL A 72 -19.49 -1.78 -2.91
C VAL A 72 -20.36 -0.57 -3.27
N ALA A 73 -19.85 0.28 -4.16
CA ALA A 73 -20.55 1.44 -4.70
C ALA A 73 -20.37 1.53 -6.22
N THR A 74 -21.26 2.28 -6.88
CA THR A 74 -21.08 2.65 -8.29
C THR A 74 -20.30 3.93 -8.45
N GLY A 75 -19.44 3.98 -9.47
CA GLY A 75 -18.74 5.20 -9.89
C GLY A 75 -19.67 6.39 -10.15
N ALA A 76 -19.16 7.60 -9.89
CA ALA A 76 -19.89 8.85 -10.07
C ALA A 76 -20.16 9.21 -11.54
N ASP A 77 -19.38 8.64 -12.47
CA ASP A 77 -19.62 8.81 -13.91
C ASP A 77 -20.68 7.81 -14.38
N ARG A 78 -21.86 8.31 -14.76
CA ARG A 78 -22.97 7.51 -15.30
C ARG A 78 -22.62 6.73 -16.58
N ARG A 79 -21.47 7.03 -17.22
CA ARG A 79 -20.95 6.31 -18.39
C ARG A 79 -19.90 5.25 -18.03
N SER A 80 -19.37 5.28 -16.80
CA SER A 80 -18.40 4.32 -16.30
C SER A 80 -19.09 3.25 -15.45
N SER A 81 -19.05 2.00 -15.90
CA SER A 81 -19.53 0.83 -15.15
C SER A 81 -18.55 0.37 -14.06
N SER A 82 -17.55 1.18 -13.71
CA SER A 82 -16.53 0.80 -12.74
C SER A 82 -17.12 0.64 -11.34
N GLU A 83 -16.98 -0.55 -10.80
CA GLU A 83 -17.31 -0.89 -9.41
C GLU A 83 -16.24 -0.30 -8.50
N LEU A 84 -16.67 0.48 -7.52
CA LEU A 84 -15.79 1.13 -6.56
C LEU A 84 -15.98 0.51 -5.19
N ILE A 85 -14.92 0.59 -4.39
CA ILE A 85 -14.99 0.29 -2.97
C ILE A 85 -14.90 1.61 -2.20
N VAL A 86 -15.87 1.81 -1.32
CA VAL A 86 -15.93 2.96 -0.43
C VAL A 86 -15.75 2.47 1.00
N THR A 87 -14.92 3.18 1.76
CA THR A 87 -14.79 2.93 3.20
C THR A 87 -15.47 4.04 3.99
N TRP A 88 -16.13 3.70 5.09
CA TRP A 88 -16.63 4.68 6.05
C TRP A 88 -15.83 4.59 7.34
N GLY A 89 -15.24 5.72 7.72
CA GLY A 89 -14.57 5.91 9.00
C GLY A 89 -15.15 7.09 9.77
N VAL A 90 -14.46 7.49 10.83
CA VAL A 90 -14.88 8.57 11.76
C VAL A 90 -15.10 9.93 11.04
N ARG A 91 -14.49 10.13 9.87
CA ARG A 91 -14.54 11.39 9.09
C ARG A 91 -15.44 11.32 7.85
N GLY A 92 -16.32 10.33 7.75
CA GLY A 92 -17.18 10.13 6.58
C GLY A 92 -16.69 9.02 5.65
N HIS A 93 -17.09 9.09 4.38
CA HIS A 93 -16.80 8.05 3.40
C HIS A 93 -15.70 8.47 2.41
N ARG A 94 -14.89 7.51 1.95
CA ARG A 94 -13.79 7.72 1.01
C ARG A 94 -13.73 6.57 0.01
N VAL A 95 -13.56 6.87 -1.28
CA VAL A 95 -13.24 5.86 -2.30
C VAL A 95 -11.81 5.38 -2.07
N ILE A 96 -11.59 4.08 -2.03
CA ILE A 96 -10.26 3.47 -1.86
C ILE A 96 -9.80 2.85 -3.17
N ALA A 97 -8.48 2.84 -3.40
CA ALA A 97 -7.90 2.06 -4.48
C ALA A 97 -8.17 0.57 -4.22
N ALA A 98 -8.83 -0.08 -5.18
CA ALA A 98 -9.17 -1.49 -5.11
C ALA A 98 -9.24 -2.07 -6.52
N ASN A 99 -8.86 -3.33 -6.68
CA ASN A 99 -9.16 -4.12 -7.87
C ASN A 99 -10.44 -4.90 -7.62
N VAL A 100 -11.52 -4.53 -8.32
CA VAL A 100 -12.83 -5.18 -8.19
C VAL A 100 -13.13 -5.98 -9.44
N THR A 101 -13.47 -7.25 -9.26
CA THR A 101 -13.87 -8.14 -10.35
C THR A 101 -15.13 -8.91 -9.97
N ARG A 102 -15.87 -9.33 -11.00
CA ARG A 102 -17.05 -10.18 -10.85
C ARG A 102 -16.85 -11.45 -11.66
N PRO A 103 -16.29 -12.50 -11.05
CA PRO A 103 -16.06 -13.77 -11.74
C PRO A 103 -17.34 -14.35 -12.35
N THR A 104 -18.49 -14.11 -11.71
CA THR A 104 -19.83 -14.51 -12.19
C THR A 104 -20.88 -13.41 -11.88
N GLY A 105 -22.11 -13.60 -12.37
CA GLY A 105 -23.23 -12.71 -12.07
C GLY A 105 -23.57 -12.62 -10.57
N GLU A 106 -23.23 -13.64 -9.81
CA GLU A 106 -23.56 -13.81 -8.39
C GLU A 106 -22.38 -13.53 -7.47
N SER A 107 -21.18 -13.31 -8.01
CA SER A 107 -19.96 -13.16 -7.21
C SER A 107 -19.27 -11.82 -7.40
N LEU A 108 -18.61 -11.38 -6.34
CA LEU A 108 -17.75 -10.20 -6.33
C LEU A 108 -16.47 -10.52 -5.56
N GLN A 109 -15.36 -10.06 -6.11
CA GLN A 109 -14.04 -10.15 -5.52
C GLN A 109 -13.41 -8.75 -5.54
N ALA A 110 -12.95 -8.29 -4.39
CA ALA A 110 -12.22 -7.03 -4.25
C ALA A 110 -10.88 -7.29 -3.59
N SER A 111 -9.80 -6.76 -4.19
CA SER A 111 -8.45 -6.72 -3.61
C SER A 111 -8.10 -5.28 -3.25
N PHE A 112 -7.66 -5.02 -2.02
CA PHE A 112 -7.26 -3.68 -1.58
C PHE A 112 -6.28 -3.75 -0.40
N LEU A 113 -5.45 -2.71 -0.25
CA LEU A 113 -4.55 -2.59 0.89
C LEU A 113 -5.35 -2.36 2.19
N PRO A 114 -4.99 -3.02 3.32
CA PRO A 114 -5.59 -2.77 4.64
C PRO A 114 -5.57 -1.27 5.02
N ALA A 115 -4.46 -0.60 4.73
CA ALA A 115 -4.24 0.83 4.87
C ALA A 115 -5.37 1.67 4.24
N GLY A 116 -5.83 1.29 3.05
CA GLY A 116 -6.90 1.97 2.33
C GLY A 116 -8.21 2.00 3.13
N ALA A 117 -8.50 0.90 3.84
CA ALA A 117 -9.66 0.74 4.72
C ALA A 117 -9.44 1.25 6.15
N GLY A 118 -8.30 1.93 6.42
CA GLY A 118 -7.91 2.41 7.74
C GLY A 118 -7.54 1.30 8.72
N LEU A 119 -7.07 0.16 8.20
CA LEU A 119 -6.66 -0.99 8.97
C LEU A 119 -5.15 -1.08 9.05
N ARG A 120 -4.67 -1.57 10.20
CA ARG A 120 -3.27 -1.99 10.41
C ARG A 120 -3.16 -3.49 10.22
N TYR A 121 -1.96 -3.99 9.92
CA TYR A 121 -1.64 -5.42 9.92
C TYR A 121 -1.70 -5.99 11.34
N SER A 122 -2.91 -6.25 11.79
CA SER A 122 -3.26 -6.67 13.13
C SER A 122 -4.44 -7.63 13.08
N GLN A 123 -4.80 -8.19 14.23
CA GLN A 123 -5.97 -9.04 14.31
C GLN A 123 -7.25 -8.22 14.13
N LEU A 124 -8.13 -8.67 13.23
CA LEU A 124 -9.43 -8.08 12.99
C LEU A 124 -10.55 -9.12 13.09
N ARG A 125 -11.76 -8.63 13.32
CA ARG A 125 -12.99 -9.43 13.26
C ARG A 125 -13.83 -8.90 12.09
N TRP A 126 -14.36 -9.78 11.26
CA TRP A 126 -15.06 -9.40 10.04
C TRP A 126 -16.35 -10.19 9.80
N GLN A 127 -17.31 -9.54 9.12
CA GLN A 127 -18.49 -10.14 8.52
C GLN A 127 -18.81 -9.42 7.22
N VAL A 128 -19.51 -10.08 6.30
CA VAL A 128 -20.18 -9.43 5.18
C VAL A 128 -21.63 -9.21 5.56
N ALA A 129 -22.12 -8.00 5.32
CA ALA A 129 -23.52 -7.62 5.44
C ALA A 129 -24.09 -7.30 4.08
N SER A 130 -25.18 -7.97 3.73
CA SER A 130 -26.14 -7.45 2.76
C SER A 130 -27.28 -6.82 3.55
N ALA A 131 -27.60 -5.56 3.28
CA ALA A 131 -28.65 -4.86 4.01
C ALA A 131 -29.56 -4.09 3.07
N VAL A 132 -30.84 -3.97 3.44
CA VAL A 132 -31.84 -3.14 2.77
C VAL A 132 -32.37 -2.12 3.77
N THR A 133 -32.40 -0.84 3.40
CA THR A 133 -32.90 0.22 4.27
C THR A 133 -34.35 0.57 3.99
N ALA A 134 -35.04 1.19 4.97
CA ALA A 134 -36.39 1.70 4.78
C ALA A 134 -36.47 2.69 3.60
N PRO A 135 -37.60 2.72 2.86
CA PRO A 135 -38.86 2.03 3.15
C PRO A 135 -38.93 0.57 2.67
N ALA A 136 -37.93 0.09 1.92
CA ALA A 136 -37.95 -1.24 1.32
C ALA A 136 -37.98 -2.37 2.37
N CYS A 137 -37.33 -2.19 3.52
CA CYS A 137 -37.48 -3.14 4.62
C CYS A 137 -38.59 -2.75 5.60
N ALA A 138 -39.81 -3.27 5.38
CA ALA A 138 -40.98 -3.02 6.24
C ALA A 138 -41.51 -4.26 6.99
N ALA A 139 -40.79 -5.39 6.94
CA ALA A 139 -41.27 -6.65 7.51
C ALA A 139 -41.25 -6.65 9.07
N PRO A 140 -42.30 -7.17 9.74
CA PRO A 140 -42.27 -7.39 11.18
C PRO A 140 -41.24 -8.46 11.53
N ALA A 141 -40.24 -8.11 12.34
CA ALA A 141 -39.24 -9.05 12.84
C ALA A 141 -39.86 -10.04 13.85
N PRO A 142 -39.73 -11.36 13.68
CA PRO A 142 -39.85 -12.29 14.80
C PRO A 142 -38.74 -12.01 15.82
N SER A 143 -39.01 -12.30 17.10
CA SER A 143 -38.14 -12.01 18.25
C SER A 143 -36.64 -12.17 17.97
N GLY A 144 -35.93 -11.05 17.84
CA GLY A 144 -34.46 -10.96 17.95
C GLY A 144 -33.63 -10.91 16.65
N SER A 145 -34.21 -11.10 15.46
CA SER A 145 -33.47 -10.97 14.19
C SER A 145 -33.90 -9.73 13.40
N ASN A 146 -32.95 -8.99 12.83
CA ASN A 146 -33.26 -7.89 11.91
C ASN A 146 -33.43 -8.48 10.49
N PRO A 147 -34.66 -8.57 9.94
CA PRO A 147 -34.88 -9.15 8.61
C PRO A 147 -34.24 -8.32 7.49
N CYS A 148 -33.87 -7.08 7.78
CA CYS A 148 -33.27 -6.14 6.85
C CYS A 148 -31.77 -6.35 6.65
N VAL A 149 -31.15 -7.31 7.34
CA VAL A 149 -29.70 -7.56 7.23
C VAL A 149 -29.43 -9.06 7.18
N ALA A 150 -28.79 -9.50 6.10
CA ALA A 150 -28.17 -10.82 6.01
C ALA A 150 -26.68 -10.70 6.32
N LEU A 151 -26.20 -11.47 7.31
CA LEU A 151 -24.80 -11.51 7.72
C LEU A 151 -24.16 -12.85 7.34
N SER A 152 -22.95 -12.81 6.80
CA SER A 152 -22.13 -14.00 6.57
C SER A 152 -20.66 -13.73 6.83
N PRO A 153 -19.95 -14.54 7.62
CA PRO A 153 -20.48 -15.67 8.39
C PRO A 153 -21.46 -15.22 9.49
N ALA A 154 -22.27 -16.13 10.02
CA ALA A 154 -23.32 -15.81 11.00
C ALA A 154 -22.79 -15.18 12.31
N ARG A 155 -21.52 -15.41 12.62
CA ARG A 155 -20.77 -14.72 13.69
C ARG A 155 -19.50 -14.10 13.09
N PRO A 156 -18.97 -13.02 13.68
CA PRO A 156 -17.72 -12.42 13.22
C PRO A 156 -16.58 -13.42 13.19
N SER A 157 -15.95 -13.54 12.03
CA SER A 157 -14.78 -14.37 11.82
C SER A 157 -13.52 -13.60 12.19
N LEU A 158 -12.58 -14.30 12.81
CA LEU A 158 -11.27 -13.74 13.13
C LEU A 158 -10.34 -13.87 11.92
N LEU A 159 -9.65 -12.80 11.57
CA LEU A 159 -8.52 -12.84 10.63
C LEU A 159 -7.33 -12.16 11.30
N LYS A 160 -6.23 -12.89 11.46
CA LYS A 160 -4.95 -12.31 11.87
C LYS A 160 -4.23 -11.85 10.62
N LEU A 161 -4.21 -10.55 10.37
CA LEU A 161 -3.34 -10.02 9.32
C LEU A 161 -1.89 -10.15 9.78
N HIS A 162 -1.08 -10.70 8.89
CA HIS A 162 0.35 -10.74 9.06
C HIS A 162 0.93 -9.49 8.42
N THR A 163 1.82 -8.79 9.11
CA THR A 163 2.63 -7.81 8.38
C THR A 163 3.37 -8.57 7.28
N PRO A 164 3.20 -8.18 6.00
CA PRO A 164 3.91 -8.81 4.90
C PRO A 164 5.39 -8.69 5.18
N ARG A 165 6.02 -9.81 5.51
CA ARG A 165 7.47 -9.87 5.63
C ARG A 165 8.02 -10.16 4.26
N LEU A 166 8.92 -9.30 3.82
CA LEU A 166 9.76 -9.61 2.68
C LEU A 166 10.65 -10.81 3.04
N VAL A 167 10.29 -11.98 2.51
CA VAL A 167 11.07 -13.21 2.68
C VAL A 167 12.20 -13.22 1.65
N GLY A 168 13.15 -12.29 1.79
CA GLY A 168 14.24 -12.09 0.83
C GLY A 168 13.76 -11.80 -0.60
N CYS A 169 13.94 -10.59 -1.12
CA CYS A 169 13.90 -10.45 -2.57
C CYS A 169 15.10 -11.18 -3.15
N VAL A 170 14.86 -12.08 -4.10
CA VAL A 170 15.89 -12.40 -5.07
C VAL A 170 15.95 -11.21 -6.02
N ALA A 171 17.13 -10.64 -6.22
CA ALA A 171 17.32 -9.65 -7.27
C ALA A 171 16.92 -10.25 -8.63
N ALA A 172 15.71 -9.92 -9.07
CA ALA A 172 15.14 -10.24 -10.37
C ALA A 172 14.93 -8.93 -11.13
N GLY A 173 15.09 -8.97 -12.46
CA GLY A 173 14.99 -7.75 -13.28
C GLY A 173 16.26 -6.90 -13.32
N PRO A 174 16.16 -5.62 -13.69
CA PRO A 174 17.30 -4.74 -13.96
C PRO A 174 18.27 -4.62 -12.78
N THR A 175 19.54 -4.36 -13.08
CA THR A 175 20.57 -4.11 -12.05
C THR A 175 20.53 -2.68 -11.52
N TRP A 176 19.89 -1.76 -12.27
CA TRP A 176 19.85 -0.33 -12.00
C TRP A 176 18.46 0.21 -12.36
N VAL A 177 17.74 0.77 -11.38
CA VAL A 177 16.33 1.19 -11.51
C VAL A 177 16.17 2.62 -11.03
N PHE A 178 15.54 3.48 -11.83
CA PHE A 178 15.27 4.88 -11.46
C PHE A 178 13.83 5.12 -11.03
N HIS A 179 12.87 4.37 -11.60
CA HIS A 179 11.44 4.52 -11.39
C HIS A 179 10.71 3.20 -11.69
N GLY A 180 9.46 3.12 -11.27
CA GLY A 180 8.51 2.06 -11.59
C GLY A 180 7.83 2.24 -12.95
N SER A 181 6.66 1.62 -13.11
CA SER A 181 5.89 1.67 -14.36
C SER A 181 5.21 3.03 -14.56
N ASP A 182 5.34 3.61 -15.75
CA ASP A 182 4.66 4.86 -16.15
C ASP A 182 3.14 4.69 -16.40
N THR A 183 2.68 3.44 -16.48
CA THR A 183 1.26 3.11 -16.66
C THR A 183 0.49 2.95 -15.36
N VAL A 184 1.18 2.87 -14.22
CA VAL A 184 0.56 2.65 -12.90
C VAL A 184 0.66 3.94 -12.09
N ARG A 185 -0.46 4.38 -11.50
CA ARG A 185 -0.56 5.63 -10.74
C ARG A 185 -0.06 5.47 -9.30
N ASP A 186 1.20 5.03 -9.16
CA ASP A 186 1.86 4.84 -7.88
C ASP A 186 3.16 5.67 -7.80
N ILE A 187 3.61 5.96 -6.58
CA ILE A 187 4.88 6.64 -6.30
C ILE A 187 5.58 5.87 -5.18
N ALA A 188 6.87 5.59 -5.35
CA ALA A 188 7.71 5.02 -4.30
C ALA A 188 8.31 6.16 -3.45
N LEU A 189 7.95 6.18 -2.16
CA LEU A 189 8.56 7.08 -1.19
C LEU A 189 9.80 6.41 -0.58
N THR A 190 10.96 7.07 -0.69
CA THR A 190 12.22 6.52 -0.18
C THR A 190 12.98 7.55 0.66
N PHE A 191 13.71 7.06 1.66
CA PHE A 191 14.40 7.86 2.66
C PHE A 191 15.84 7.37 2.82
N ASP A 192 16.81 8.25 2.63
CA ASP A 192 18.24 7.98 2.77
C ASP A 192 18.78 8.48 4.13
N ASP A 193 20.04 8.12 4.38
CA ASP A 193 20.90 8.61 5.46
C ASP A 193 20.42 8.29 6.89
N GLY A 194 19.48 7.34 7.01
CA GLY A 194 18.99 6.85 8.29
C GLY A 194 19.75 5.63 8.81
N PRO A 195 19.39 5.12 10.00
CA PRO A 195 18.50 5.76 10.97
C PRO A 195 19.17 6.97 11.65
N TRP A 196 18.35 7.90 12.14
CA TRP A 196 18.77 9.11 12.84
C TRP A 196 17.75 9.48 13.95
N VAL A 197 18.05 10.51 14.75
CA VAL A 197 17.18 10.93 15.87
C VAL A 197 15.75 11.32 15.44
N HIS A 198 15.57 11.73 14.19
CA HIS A 198 14.26 12.13 13.65
C HIS A 198 13.51 10.99 12.94
N THR A 199 14.17 9.87 12.64
CA THR A 199 13.55 8.72 11.94
C THR A 199 12.23 8.27 12.60
N PRO A 200 12.09 8.19 13.94
CA PRO A 200 10.80 7.85 14.56
C PRO A 200 9.65 8.81 14.24
N GLN A 201 9.94 10.09 13.95
CA GLN A 201 8.94 11.09 13.57
C GLN A 201 8.43 10.84 12.15
N PHE A 202 9.32 10.50 11.21
CA PHE A 202 8.94 10.09 9.85
C PHE A 202 8.04 8.85 9.89
N LEU A 203 8.43 7.80 10.62
CA LEU A 203 7.61 6.58 10.78
C LEU A 203 6.22 6.90 11.33
N SER A 204 6.14 7.77 12.34
CA SER A 204 4.84 8.15 12.93
C SER A 204 3.92 8.89 11.95
N VAL A 205 4.49 9.59 10.96
CA VAL A 205 3.72 10.22 9.88
C VAL A 205 3.28 9.15 8.87
N LEU A 206 4.19 8.28 8.42
CA LEU A 206 3.88 7.18 7.50
C LEU A 206 2.76 6.28 8.04
N GLU A 207 2.88 5.84 9.30
CA GLU A 207 1.88 5.05 10.02
C GLU A 207 0.51 5.75 10.11
N ARG A 208 0.51 7.08 10.30
CA ARG A 208 -0.73 7.87 10.38
C ARG A 208 -1.45 7.89 9.03
N TYR A 209 -0.70 8.01 7.95
CA TYR A 209 -1.24 8.02 6.59
C TYR A 209 -1.38 6.63 5.99
N HIS A 210 -0.86 5.60 6.68
CA HIS A 210 -0.80 4.22 6.24
C HIS A 210 -0.09 4.08 4.88
N VAL A 211 1.06 4.75 4.74
CA VAL A 211 1.87 4.76 3.52
C VAL A 211 3.19 4.06 3.81
N PRO A 212 3.47 2.89 3.23
CA PRO A 212 4.78 2.25 3.36
C PRO A 212 5.85 3.03 2.58
N ALA A 213 7.09 2.97 3.06
CA ALA A 213 8.25 3.59 2.44
C ALA A 213 9.46 2.63 2.39
N THR A 214 10.51 3.03 1.68
CA THR A 214 11.82 2.33 1.71
C THR A 214 12.87 3.20 2.38
N PHE A 215 13.53 2.68 3.42
CA PHE A 215 14.62 3.34 4.13
C PHE A 215 15.96 2.75 3.71
N PHE A 216 16.78 3.51 2.99
CA PHE A 216 18.16 3.16 2.69
C PHE A 216 19.03 3.60 3.87
N GLN A 217 19.50 2.63 4.65
CA GLN A 217 20.17 2.89 5.92
C GLN A 217 21.69 2.77 5.81
N ILE A 218 22.38 3.69 6.47
CA ILE A 218 23.83 3.64 6.67
C ILE A 218 24.11 2.67 7.81
N GLY A 219 24.90 1.64 7.54
CA GLY A 219 25.11 0.53 8.47
C GLY A 219 25.65 0.94 9.83
N GLU A 220 26.59 1.89 9.90
CA GLU A 220 27.16 2.34 11.18
C GLU A 220 26.11 2.98 12.10
N TRP A 221 25.09 3.62 11.51
CA TRP A 221 24.04 4.31 12.26
C TRP A 221 22.99 3.39 12.85
N ILE A 222 22.82 2.18 12.34
CA ILE A 222 21.89 1.18 12.88
C ILE A 222 22.23 0.90 14.36
N SER A 223 23.51 0.66 14.65
CA SER A 223 23.95 0.40 16.03
C SER A 223 23.81 1.61 16.98
N VAL A 224 23.79 2.83 16.44
CA VAL A 224 23.78 4.08 17.21
C VAL A 224 22.36 4.60 17.44
N TYR A 225 21.51 4.54 16.41
CA TYR A 225 20.18 5.15 16.40
C TYR A 225 19.04 4.16 16.23
N GLY A 226 19.31 2.87 15.95
CA GLY A 226 18.31 1.81 15.80
C GLY A 226 17.55 1.44 17.08
N GLN A 227 17.89 2.06 18.22
CA GLN A 227 17.24 1.85 19.52
C GLN A 227 17.20 0.37 19.94
N HIS A 228 18.36 -0.30 19.94
CA HIS A 228 18.45 -1.75 20.16
C HIS A 228 17.58 -2.55 19.19
N ASP A 229 17.69 -2.24 17.90
CA ASP A 229 16.96 -2.81 16.76
C ASP A 229 15.44 -2.55 16.76
N ALA A 230 14.90 -1.87 17.78
CA ALA A 230 13.47 -1.62 17.89
C ALA A 230 12.96 -0.75 16.73
N LEU A 231 13.80 0.15 16.21
CA LEU A 231 13.43 1.04 15.13
C LEU A 231 13.31 0.30 13.79
N GLU A 232 14.29 -0.55 13.47
CA GLU A 232 14.29 -1.35 12.25
C GLU A 232 13.17 -2.39 12.26
N ARG A 233 12.91 -3.01 13.42
CA ARG A 233 11.77 -3.92 13.58
C ARG A 233 10.43 -3.18 13.41
N ARG A 234 10.31 -1.96 13.94
CA ARG A 234 9.12 -1.12 13.75
C ARG A 234 8.86 -0.80 12.28
N MET A 235 9.89 -0.44 11.51
CA MET A 235 9.79 -0.23 10.06
C MET A 235 9.20 -1.47 9.38
N LEU A 236 9.81 -2.64 9.63
CA LEU A 236 9.35 -3.89 9.01
C LEU A 236 7.94 -4.30 9.46
N ASP A 237 7.58 -4.06 10.72
CA ASP A 237 6.26 -4.39 11.28
C ASP A 237 5.14 -3.47 10.75
N ASP A 238 5.45 -2.25 10.29
CA ASP A 238 4.50 -1.34 9.62
C ASP A 238 4.40 -1.58 8.09
N GLY A 239 5.31 -2.40 7.54
CA GLY A 239 5.35 -2.76 6.12
C GLY A 239 6.33 -1.93 5.29
N ASP A 240 7.22 -1.16 5.92
CA ASP A 240 8.33 -0.49 5.26
C ASP A 240 9.41 -1.48 4.79
N MET A 241 10.25 -1.04 3.87
CA MET A 241 11.44 -1.78 3.42
C MET A 241 12.71 -1.14 3.96
N ILE A 242 13.73 -1.97 4.23
CA ILE A 242 15.08 -1.51 4.58
C ILE A 242 16.05 -1.92 3.48
N GLY A 243 16.76 -0.95 2.92
CA GLY A 243 17.80 -1.12 1.92
C GLY A 243 19.18 -0.74 2.45
N ASP A 244 20.22 -1.22 1.78
CA ASP A 244 21.62 -0.91 2.09
C ASP A 244 22.02 0.46 1.51
N HIS A 245 22.61 1.32 2.35
CA HIS A 245 23.18 2.60 1.94
C HIS A 245 24.66 2.75 2.31
N THR A 246 25.42 1.66 2.25
CA THR A 246 26.82 1.49 2.66
C THR A 246 27.06 1.65 4.17
N TRP A 247 28.25 1.26 4.63
CA TRP A 247 28.60 1.28 6.05
C TRP A 247 28.86 2.70 6.57
N THR A 248 29.59 3.55 5.84
CA THR A 248 30.01 4.92 6.25
C THR A 248 29.67 6.02 5.24
N HIS A 249 28.80 5.75 4.27
CA HIS A 249 28.39 6.71 3.23
C HIS A 249 29.56 7.33 2.38
N PRO A 250 30.53 6.55 1.87
CA PRO A 250 31.57 7.05 0.96
C PRO A 250 31.06 7.18 -0.48
N ASP A 251 31.80 7.91 -1.34
CA ASP A 251 31.59 7.80 -2.79
C ASP A 251 31.89 6.36 -3.25
N TYR A 252 30.92 5.72 -3.89
CA TYR A 252 30.93 4.29 -4.18
C TYR A 252 31.34 3.97 -5.63
N THR A 253 32.44 4.56 -6.10
CA THR A 253 32.93 4.41 -7.48
C THR A 253 34.18 3.54 -7.61
N GLY A 254 34.97 3.38 -6.55
CA GLY A 254 36.13 2.47 -6.52
C GLY A 254 35.73 1.00 -6.52
N THR A 255 36.66 0.09 -6.76
CA THR A 255 36.40 -1.37 -6.86
C THR A 255 37.24 -2.20 -5.89
N GLY A 256 37.86 -1.55 -4.91
CA GLY A 256 38.76 -2.18 -3.96
C GLY A 256 38.02 -2.91 -2.85
N ARG A 257 38.82 -3.52 -1.97
CA ARG A 257 38.33 -4.18 -0.75
C ARG A 257 37.56 -3.23 0.15
N TYR A 258 37.92 -1.95 0.16
CA TYR A 258 37.24 -0.94 0.98
C TYR A 258 35.77 -0.83 0.57
N GLU A 259 35.48 -0.64 -0.71
CA GLU A 259 34.12 -0.53 -1.25
C GLU A 259 33.35 -1.84 -1.05
N GLN A 260 33.97 -2.99 -1.26
CA GLN A 260 33.34 -4.28 -0.97
C GLN A 260 32.86 -4.40 0.47
N MET A 261 33.71 -4.01 1.43
CA MET A 261 33.37 -4.05 2.84
C MET A 261 32.26 -3.06 3.23
N GLN A 262 32.04 -2.00 2.44
CA GLN A 262 30.99 -1.02 2.73
C GLN A 262 29.59 -1.63 2.62
N VAL A 263 29.33 -2.39 1.57
CA VAL A 263 28.02 -3.03 1.35
C VAL A 263 27.88 -4.26 2.26
N VAL A 264 28.92 -5.10 2.35
CA VAL A 264 28.83 -6.32 3.18
C VAL A 264 28.55 -6.00 4.64
N ARG A 265 29.23 -5.01 5.22
CA ARG A 265 29.03 -4.66 6.63
C ARG A 265 27.68 -4.01 6.92
N ALA A 266 27.18 -3.20 5.99
CA ALA A 266 25.86 -2.59 6.15
C ALA A 266 24.76 -3.66 6.04
N ALA A 267 24.87 -4.58 5.08
CA ALA A 267 23.99 -5.73 4.96
C ALA A 267 23.98 -6.63 6.21
N ASP A 268 25.15 -6.88 6.80
CA ASP A 268 25.26 -7.66 8.05
C ASP A 268 24.58 -6.93 9.22
N ALA A 269 24.76 -5.62 9.37
CA ALA A 269 24.08 -4.87 10.43
C ALA A 269 22.56 -4.81 10.26
N ILE A 270 22.07 -4.68 9.02
CA ILE A 270 20.64 -4.79 8.73
C ILE A 270 20.13 -6.18 9.12
N ARG A 271 20.85 -7.24 8.77
CA ARG A 271 20.49 -8.62 9.14
C ARG A 271 20.49 -8.81 10.64
N ASP A 272 21.48 -8.29 11.35
CA ASP A 272 21.57 -8.48 12.80
C ASP A 272 20.40 -7.78 13.53
N ALA A 273 19.97 -6.60 13.05
CA ALA A 273 18.82 -5.88 13.61
C ALA A 273 17.48 -6.56 13.28
N THR A 274 17.33 -7.06 12.04
CA THR A 274 16.02 -7.45 11.47
C THR A 274 15.79 -8.95 11.33
N GLY A 275 16.86 -9.73 11.27
CA GLY A 275 16.86 -11.14 10.85
C GLY A 275 16.89 -11.37 9.33
N PHE A 276 16.97 -10.31 8.51
CA PHE A 276 16.91 -10.42 7.04
C PHE A 276 18.05 -9.68 6.35
N TYR A 277 18.54 -10.24 5.24
CA TYR A 277 19.44 -9.51 4.35
C TYR A 277 18.66 -8.50 3.49
N PRO A 278 19.18 -7.28 3.29
CA PRO A 278 18.58 -6.33 2.37
C PRO A 278 18.72 -6.83 0.93
N CYS A 279 17.76 -6.44 0.09
CA CYS A 279 17.75 -6.81 -1.33
C CYS A 279 17.73 -5.58 -2.24
N LEU A 280 17.70 -4.39 -1.64
CA LEU A 280 17.82 -3.11 -2.32
C LEU A 280 19.10 -2.45 -1.82
N PHE A 281 19.78 -1.78 -2.74
CA PHE A 281 20.94 -0.96 -2.47
C PHE A 281 20.76 0.40 -3.13
N ARG A 282 21.20 1.46 -2.49
CA ARG A 282 21.35 2.78 -3.11
C ARG A 282 22.76 3.27 -2.87
N ALA A 283 23.44 3.70 -3.92
CA ALA A 283 24.79 4.23 -3.78
C ALA A 283 24.72 5.65 -3.18
N PRO A 284 25.57 5.98 -2.18
CA PRO A 284 25.75 7.35 -1.72
C PRO A 284 25.96 8.32 -2.87
N TYR A 285 25.30 9.49 -2.80
CA TYR A 285 25.31 10.53 -3.83
C TYR A 285 24.76 10.09 -5.21
N GLY A 286 24.25 8.87 -5.34
CA GLY A 286 23.87 8.26 -6.62
C GLY A 286 25.06 7.87 -7.50
N ASN A 287 26.28 7.87 -6.96
CA ASN A 287 27.52 7.62 -7.70
C ASN A 287 27.90 6.14 -7.66
N THR A 288 27.97 5.49 -8.82
CA THR A 288 28.37 4.07 -8.96
C THR A 288 29.11 3.84 -10.29
N SER A 289 29.66 2.63 -10.45
CA SER A 289 30.29 2.16 -11.69
C SER A 289 29.67 0.84 -12.15
N SER A 290 29.90 0.44 -13.41
CA SER A 290 29.41 -0.86 -13.91
C SER A 290 29.95 -2.05 -13.10
N ALA A 291 31.21 -1.98 -12.66
CA ALA A 291 31.81 -2.96 -11.78
C ALA A 291 31.09 -3.02 -10.42
N GLN A 292 30.71 -1.86 -9.87
CA GLN A 292 29.99 -1.81 -8.61
C GLN A 292 28.54 -2.29 -8.70
N LEU A 293 27.85 -1.97 -9.80
CA LEU A 293 26.53 -2.54 -10.08
C LEU A 293 26.58 -4.08 -10.16
N ALA A 294 27.64 -4.64 -10.77
CA ALA A 294 27.84 -6.09 -10.83
C ALA A 294 28.11 -6.70 -9.45
N GLN A 295 28.91 -6.03 -8.62
CA GLN A 295 29.21 -6.46 -7.26
C GLN A 295 27.96 -6.46 -6.36
N VAL A 296 27.17 -5.39 -6.40
CA VAL A 296 25.89 -5.31 -5.68
C VAL A 296 24.95 -6.42 -6.16
N ARG A 297 24.91 -6.68 -7.48
CA ARG A 297 24.09 -7.76 -8.03
C ARG A 297 24.54 -9.15 -7.58
N SER A 298 25.84 -9.39 -7.40
CA SER A 298 26.34 -10.68 -6.87
C SER A 298 25.95 -10.92 -5.41
N LEU A 299 25.64 -9.85 -4.67
CA LEU A 299 25.04 -9.91 -3.33
C LEU A 299 23.51 -10.01 -3.36
N GLN A 300 22.93 -10.32 -4.53
CA GLN A 300 21.49 -10.45 -4.74
C GLN A 300 20.69 -9.18 -4.42
N MET A 301 21.31 -8.01 -4.59
CA MET A 301 20.66 -6.71 -4.43
C MET A 301 20.39 -6.04 -5.78
N THR A 302 19.34 -5.22 -5.82
CA THR A 302 19.03 -4.32 -6.94
C THR A 302 19.44 -2.90 -6.58
N THR A 303 20.14 -2.20 -7.49
CA THR A 303 20.51 -0.79 -7.27
C THR A 303 19.35 0.13 -7.62
N ILE A 304 18.86 0.89 -6.64
CA ILE A 304 17.73 1.80 -6.77
C ILE A 304 18.21 3.26 -6.72
N GLN A 305 17.82 4.03 -7.73
CA GLN A 305 17.99 5.47 -7.83
C GLN A 305 16.64 6.18 -7.60
N TRP A 306 16.57 7.42 -8.06
CA TRP A 306 15.40 8.29 -7.99
C TRP A 306 15.34 9.15 -9.25
N ASP A 307 14.14 9.60 -9.57
CA ASP A 307 13.83 10.57 -10.62
C ASP A 307 13.15 11.83 -10.06
N ILE A 308 12.78 11.83 -8.78
CA ILE A 308 12.24 12.98 -8.04
C ILE A 308 13.17 13.28 -6.85
N ASP A 309 13.76 14.49 -6.84
CA ASP A 309 14.65 14.98 -5.77
C ASP A 309 14.09 16.28 -5.16
N PRO A 310 13.60 16.26 -3.91
CA PRO A 310 13.06 17.42 -3.22
C PRO A 310 14.14 18.39 -2.74
N ARG A 311 15.42 17.99 -2.79
CA ARG A 311 16.58 18.72 -2.28
C ARG A 311 16.47 19.09 -0.81
N ASP A 312 15.79 18.26 -0.02
CA ASP A 312 15.58 18.47 1.42
C ASP A 312 16.90 18.56 2.20
N TRP A 313 17.93 17.83 1.76
CA TRP A 313 19.30 17.92 2.27
C TRP A 313 19.94 19.32 2.15
N ALA A 314 19.42 20.20 1.28
CA ALA A 314 19.89 21.58 1.15
C ALA A 314 19.14 22.55 2.10
N LEU A 315 18.16 22.06 2.86
CA LEU A 315 17.28 22.84 3.74
C LEU A 315 16.63 24.05 3.04
N PRO A 316 16.01 23.88 1.86
CA PRO A 316 15.48 25.02 1.10
C PRO A 316 14.17 25.60 1.68
N GLY A 317 13.60 24.94 2.70
CA GLY A 317 12.32 25.29 3.31
C GLY A 317 11.18 24.40 2.82
N VAL A 318 10.09 24.35 3.59
CA VAL A 318 8.97 23.42 3.36
C VAL A 318 8.28 23.64 2.02
N VAL A 319 8.04 24.90 1.65
CA VAL A 319 7.36 25.26 0.39
C VAL A 319 8.17 24.79 -0.82
N GLU A 320 9.47 25.07 -0.83
CA GLU A 320 10.35 24.66 -1.93
C GLU A 320 10.49 23.12 -2.01
N ILE A 321 10.50 22.41 -0.87
CA ILE A 321 10.46 20.95 -0.85
C ILE A 321 9.17 20.44 -1.49
N GLU A 322 8.02 20.99 -1.09
CA GLU A 322 6.70 20.61 -1.61
C GLU A 322 6.59 20.86 -3.11
N ASP A 323 6.99 22.05 -3.58
CA ASP A 323 6.96 22.42 -4.99
C ASP A 323 7.86 21.51 -5.83
N ASN A 324 9.07 21.19 -5.34
CA ASN A 324 9.95 20.26 -6.04
C ASN A 324 9.37 18.85 -6.13
N VAL A 325 8.62 18.37 -5.12
CA VAL A 325 7.93 17.07 -5.20
C VAL A 325 6.78 17.14 -6.20
N ILE A 326 5.87 18.09 -6.03
CA ILE A 326 4.63 18.17 -6.82
C ILE A 326 4.94 18.39 -8.31
N ALA A 327 5.87 19.30 -8.62
CA ALA A 327 6.20 19.64 -10.00
C ALA A 327 6.88 18.50 -10.78
N ASN A 328 7.52 17.55 -10.08
CA ASN A 328 8.27 16.47 -10.71
C ASN A 328 7.59 15.09 -10.58
N THR A 329 6.45 15.02 -9.88
CA THR A 329 5.72 13.76 -9.67
C THR A 329 5.06 13.23 -10.94
N CYS A 330 5.12 11.91 -11.12
CA CYS A 330 4.50 11.18 -12.22
C CYS A 330 4.21 9.72 -11.83
N ASN A 331 3.45 9.04 -12.68
CA ASN A 331 3.20 7.60 -12.57
C ASN A 331 4.52 6.84 -12.48
N GLY A 332 4.65 5.99 -11.47
CA GLY A 332 5.83 5.18 -11.21
C GLY A 332 7.01 5.93 -10.60
N GLY A 333 6.89 7.22 -10.28
CA GLY A 333 7.99 8.03 -9.77
C GLY A 333 8.63 7.46 -8.49
N SER A 334 9.93 7.68 -8.33
CA SER A 334 10.73 7.31 -7.15
C SER A 334 11.28 8.58 -6.50
N LEU A 335 10.75 8.91 -5.33
CA LEU A 335 11.12 10.09 -4.55
C LEU A 335 12.21 9.75 -3.53
N ARG A 336 13.31 10.53 -3.51
CA ARG A 336 14.38 10.42 -2.51
C ARG A 336 14.34 11.57 -1.50
N CYS A 337 14.03 11.28 -0.25
CA CYS A 337 14.17 12.18 0.89
C CYS A 337 15.36 11.78 1.76
N THR A 338 15.75 12.62 2.71
CA THR A 338 16.88 12.44 3.62
C THR A 338 16.39 12.51 5.07
N THR A 339 16.77 11.54 5.91
CA THR A 339 16.34 11.51 7.33
C THR A 339 17.34 12.16 8.29
N ALA A 340 18.58 12.37 7.85
CA ALA A 340 19.60 13.08 8.60
C ALA A 340 19.53 14.60 8.34
N ALA A 341 19.70 15.40 9.39
CA ALA A 341 19.90 16.84 9.24
C ALA A 341 21.25 17.11 8.56
N ALA A 342 21.27 17.98 7.55
CA ALA A 342 22.48 18.33 6.83
C ALA A 342 23.57 18.90 7.77
N ARG A 343 24.56 18.07 8.11
CA ARG A 343 25.74 18.54 8.85
C ARG A 343 26.68 19.27 7.89
N GLY A 344 26.48 20.58 7.71
CA GLY A 344 27.50 21.62 7.44
C GLY A 344 28.63 21.40 6.42
N ARG A 345 28.70 20.29 5.68
CA ARG A 345 29.73 20.02 4.69
C ARG A 345 29.21 20.41 3.33
N LYS A 346 29.60 21.61 2.91
CA LYS A 346 29.58 22.07 1.51
C LYS A 346 30.43 21.12 0.66
N ARG A 347 29.87 19.99 0.24
CA ARG A 347 30.34 19.30 -0.96
C ARG A 347 29.19 19.28 -1.96
N SER A 348 29.21 20.31 -2.80
CA SER A 348 28.44 20.35 -4.04
C SER A 348 29.00 19.28 -4.95
N THR A 349 28.42 18.10 -4.92
CA THR A 349 28.44 17.20 -6.07
C THR A 349 27.01 17.19 -6.59
N ARG A 350 26.81 17.73 -7.80
CA ARG A 350 25.55 17.54 -8.53
C ARG A 350 25.33 16.03 -8.61
N SER A 351 24.41 15.50 -7.79
CA SER A 351 23.78 14.22 -8.07
C SER A 351 23.25 14.33 -9.51
N ARG A 352 23.66 13.39 -10.37
CA ARG A 352 22.99 13.19 -11.66
C ARG A 352 21.68 12.47 -11.37
N ALA A 353 20.71 13.17 -10.77
CA ALA A 353 19.32 12.83 -11.02
C ALA A 353 19.16 12.82 -12.54
N SER A 354 18.63 11.72 -13.10
CA SER A 354 18.23 11.71 -14.50
C SER A 354 17.34 12.92 -14.76
N SER A 355 17.49 13.59 -15.91
CA SER A 355 16.62 14.71 -16.28
C SER A 355 15.16 14.37 -15.97
N PRO A 356 14.37 15.26 -15.32
CA PRO A 356 12.99 14.97 -15.00
C PRO A 356 12.25 14.68 -16.30
N ARG A 357 11.93 13.41 -16.53
CA ARG A 357 11.14 12.98 -17.71
C ARG A 357 9.68 13.43 -17.59
N CYS A 358 9.26 13.79 -16.39
CA CYS A 358 7.86 13.96 -16.05
C CYS A 358 7.28 15.35 -16.40
N ALA A 359 8.10 16.26 -16.92
CA ALA A 359 7.67 17.59 -17.34
C ALA A 359 6.91 17.66 -18.69
N SER A 360 6.63 16.54 -19.37
CA SER A 360 6.06 16.58 -20.74
C SER A 360 4.66 15.97 -20.95
N ALA A 361 3.89 15.66 -19.91
CA ALA A 361 2.55 15.08 -20.08
C ALA A 361 1.38 16.08 -19.91
N ALA A 362 1.66 17.37 -19.78
CA ALA A 362 0.65 18.40 -19.53
C ALA A 362 0.40 19.33 -20.73
N THR A 363 0.33 18.82 -21.96
CA THR A 363 -0.31 19.53 -23.08
C THR A 363 -0.67 18.57 -24.21
N SER A 364 -1.87 18.02 -24.17
CA SER A 364 -2.67 17.72 -25.36
C SER A 364 -4.08 17.35 -24.91
N SER A 365 -4.91 18.38 -24.78
CA SER A 365 -6.37 18.33 -24.78
C SER A 365 -6.92 17.91 -26.14
#